data_AF-A0A845HJ09-F1
#
_entry.id   AF-A0A845HJ09-F1
#
_cell.length_a   1.000
_cell.length_b   1.000
_cell.length_c   1.000
_cell.angle_alpha   90.00
_cell.angle_beta   90.00
_cell.angle_gamma   90.00
#
_symmetry.space_group_name_H-M   'P 1'
#
loop_
_entity.id
_entity.type
_entity.pdbx_description
1 polymer ?
#
loop_
_entity_poly.entity_id
_entity_poly.type
_entity_poly.pdbx_seq_one_letter_code
_entity_poly.pdbx_strand_id
1 'polypeptide(L)'
;PSPASTSASAAASPAHAQAAADPAPPAALPHLDALPSSLPDYLNQIERDIILRALAQTQFNRTQAAQLLGISFRQLRYQMQKLNIQEPEA
;
A
#
# COMPACT_ATOMS: atom_id res chain seq x y z
N PRO A 1 32.51 29.85 -47.94
CA PRO A 1 31.28 29.64 -48.75
C PRO A 1 30.57 28.37 -48.27
N SER A 2 29.43 28.53 -47.59
CA SER A 2 28.46 27.44 -47.32
C SER A 2 27.79 27.00 -48.63
N PRO A 3 27.30 25.75 -48.72
CA PRO A 3 25.84 25.57 -48.54
C PRO A 3 25.35 24.19 -48.00
N ALA A 4 24.05 24.18 -47.66
CA ALA A 4 23.07 23.08 -47.58
C ALA A 4 23.25 22.03 -46.46
N SER A 5 22.44 22.10 -45.39
CA SER A 5 21.07 21.55 -45.27
C SER A 5 21.02 20.03 -45.22
N THR A 6 20.78 19.49 -44.01
CA THR A 6 20.07 18.22 -43.84
C THR A 6 19.09 18.36 -42.68
N SER A 7 17.81 18.41 -43.04
CA SER A 7 16.70 18.13 -42.13
C SER A 7 16.68 16.64 -41.83
N ALA A 8 16.50 16.29 -40.56
CA ALA A 8 15.99 14.98 -40.16
C ALA A 8 15.03 15.20 -38.98
N SER A 9 13.79 15.51 -39.35
CA SER A 9 12.62 15.35 -38.50
C SER A 9 12.16 13.91 -38.65
N ALA A 10 12.15 13.13 -37.57
CA ALA A 10 11.39 11.88 -37.51
C ALA A 10 11.15 11.44 -36.06
N ALA A 11 9.86 11.48 -35.69
CA ALA A 11 9.13 10.44 -34.96
C ALA A 11 9.52 10.17 -33.49
N ALA A 12 8.61 10.04 -32.53
CA ALA A 12 7.15 10.13 -32.54
C ALA A 12 6.75 10.34 -31.08
N SER A 13 5.90 11.34 -30.81
CA SER A 13 5.11 11.34 -29.59
C SER A 13 4.16 10.15 -29.65
N PRO A 14 4.13 9.24 -28.66
CA PRO A 14 3.02 8.32 -28.56
C PRO A 14 1.81 9.16 -28.13
N ALA A 15 0.95 9.46 -29.12
CA ALA A 15 -0.41 9.90 -28.88
C ALA A 15 -1.04 8.88 -27.92
N HIS A 16 -1.23 9.29 -26.67
CA HIS A 16 -2.06 8.55 -25.74
C HIS A 16 -3.49 8.67 -26.26
N ALA A 17 -3.89 7.68 -27.07
CA ALA A 17 -5.27 7.43 -27.40
C ALA A 17 -5.99 7.05 -26.10
N GLN A 18 -6.47 8.06 -25.39
CA GLN A 18 -7.31 7.88 -24.21
C GLN A 18 -8.69 7.45 -24.70
N ALA A 19 -8.85 6.14 -24.81
CA ALA A 19 -10.14 5.49 -24.99
C ALA A 19 -11.06 5.91 -23.83
N ALA A 20 -12.20 6.50 -24.19
CA ALA A 20 -13.26 6.86 -23.27
C ALA A 20 -13.75 5.60 -22.54
N ALA A 21 -13.32 5.45 -21.30
CA ALA A 21 -13.93 4.56 -20.32
C ALA A 21 -14.79 5.43 -19.40
N ASP A 22 -16.06 5.07 -19.32
CA ASP A 22 -17.07 5.51 -18.37
C ASP A 22 -16.46 5.90 -17.01
N PRO A 23 -16.74 7.10 -16.44
CA PRO A 23 -16.24 7.43 -15.12
C PRO A 23 -17.05 6.64 -14.08
N ALA A 24 -16.61 5.42 -13.79
CA ALA A 24 -16.92 4.76 -12.53
C ALA A 24 -16.59 5.77 -11.39
N PRO A 25 -17.46 5.92 -10.39
CA PRO A 25 -17.25 6.90 -9.33
C PRO A 25 -15.84 6.68 -8.75
N PRO A 26 -15.03 7.74 -8.62
CA PRO A 26 -13.69 7.61 -8.07
C PRO A 26 -13.86 6.95 -6.72
N ALA A 27 -13.28 5.76 -6.55
CA ALA A 27 -13.20 5.09 -5.26
C ALA A 27 -12.81 6.15 -4.24
N ALA A 28 -13.75 6.46 -3.33
CA ALA A 28 -13.62 7.60 -2.44
C ALA A 28 -12.27 7.50 -1.73
N LEU A 29 -11.33 8.36 -2.13
CA LEU A 29 -10.08 8.50 -1.41
C LEU A 29 -10.51 8.86 0.03
N PRO A 30 -10.02 8.13 1.05
CA PRO A 30 -10.35 8.47 2.43
C PRO A 30 -10.04 9.96 2.61
N HIS A 31 -10.99 10.71 3.18
CA HIS A 31 -10.89 12.16 3.33
C HIS A 31 -9.52 12.50 3.95
N LEU A 32 -8.65 13.08 3.13
CA LEU A 32 -7.33 13.59 3.52
C LEU A 32 -7.45 14.86 4.40
N ASP A 33 -8.69 15.30 4.67
CA ASP A 33 -8.98 16.60 5.29
C ASP A 33 -8.69 16.68 6.80
N ALA A 34 -8.44 15.55 7.47
CA ALA A 34 -8.06 15.53 8.88
C ALA A 34 -6.72 14.80 9.06
N LEU A 35 -5.63 15.58 9.14
CA LEU A 35 -4.33 15.03 9.50
C LEU A 35 -4.38 14.44 10.91
N PRO A 36 -3.81 13.24 11.13
CA PRO A 36 -3.73 12.67 12.46
C PRO A 36 -2.87 13.57 13.35
N SER A 37 -3.23 13.65 14.64
CA SER A 37 -2.49 14.42 15.64
C SER A 37 -1.04 13.92 15.82
N SER A 38 -0.79 12.65 15.51
CA SER A 38 0.51 12.00 15.59
C SER A 38 0.61 10.91 14.52
N LEU A 39 1.53 11.07 13.57
CA LEU A 39 1.83 10.07 12.55
C LEU A 39 2.28 8.73 13.17
N PRO A 40 3.21 8.70 14.15
CA PRO A 40 3.62 7.44 14.79
C PRO A 40 2.46 6.64 15.36
N ASP A 41 1.52 7.29 16.04
CA ASP A 41 0.38 6.63 16.67
C ASP A 41 -0.60 6.10 15.62
N TYR A 42 -0.84 6.88 14.57
CA TYR A 42 -1.67 6.46 13.44
C TYR A 42 -1.12 5.20 12.76
N LEU A 43 0.19 5.15 12.50
CA LEU A 43 0.82 3.97 11.91
C LEU A 43 0.77 2.76 12.85
N ASN A 44 1.00 2.95 14.15
CA ASN A 44 0.86 1.87 15.13
C ASN A 44 -0.59 1.33 15.16
N GLN A 45 -1.59 2.20 15.03
CA GLN A 45 -3.01 1.81 15.00
C GLN A 45 -3.35 0.99 13.76
N ILE A 46 -2.90 1.43 12.58
CA ILE A 46 -3.08 0.68 11.32
C ILE A 46 -2.39 -0.67 11.42
N GLU A 47 -1.14 -0.70 11.87
CA GLU A 47 -0.36 -1.92 11.99
C GLU A 47 -1.01 -2.91 12.95
N ARG A 48 -1.53 -2.43 14.08
CA ARG A 48 -2.28 -3.24 15.05
C ARG A 48 -3.51 -3.86 14.41
N ASP A 49 -4.30 -3.09 13.68
CA ASP A 49 -5.52 -3.57 13.01
C ASP A 49 -5.20 -4.63 11.96
N ILE A 50 -4.19 -4.41 11.13
CA ILE A 50 -3.76 -5.36 10.10
C ILE A 50 -3.29 -6.69 10.74
N ILE A 51 -2.49 -6.63 11.80
CA ILE A 51 -2.02 -7.83 12.51
C ILE A 51 -3.19 -8.59 13.14
N LEU A 52 -4.14 -7.90 13.78
CA LEU A 52 -5.32 -8.53 14.36
C LEU A 52 -6.19 -9.22 13.31
N ARG A 53 -6.40 -8.59 12.17
CA ARG A 53 -7.15 -9.17 11.05
C ARG A 53 -6.46 -10.41 10.50
N ALA A 54 -5.14 -10.38 10.32
CA ALA A 54 -4.38 -11.53 9.87
C ALA A 54 -4.47 -12.69 10.87
N LEU A 55 -4.33 -12.41 12.17
CA LEU A 55 -4.50 -13.42 13.22
C LEU A 55 -5.90 -14.00 13.23
N ALA A 56 -6.95 -13.18 13.12
CA ALA A 56 -8.33 -13.67 13.06
C ALA A 56 -8.59 -14.56 11.84
N GLN A 57 -8.07 -14.19 10.67
CA GLN A 57 -8.22 -14.99 9.44
C GLN A 57 -7.52 -16.35 9.52
N THR A 58 -6.44 -16.45 10.29
CA THR A 58 -5.67 -17.69 10.46
C THR A 58 -5.99 -18.44 11.75
N GLN A 59 -7.13 -18.13 12.40
CA GLN A 59 -7.54 -18.75 13.67
C GLN A 59 -6.43 -18.65 14.74
N PHE A 60 -5.80 -17.48 14.82
CA PHE A 60 -4.69 -17.15 15.70
C PHE A 60 -3.42 -18.00 15.48
N ASN A 61 -3.31 -18.71 14.36
CA ASN A 61 -2.06 -19.33 13.94
C ASN A 61 -1.08 -18.25 13.46
N ARG A 62 -0.15 -17.87 14.33
CA ARG A 62 0.85 -16.82 14.11
C ARG A 62 1.78 -17.11 12.93
N THR A 63 2.15 -18.38 12.71
CA THR A 63 3.03 -18.75 11.59
C THR A 63 2.33 -18.49 10.26
N GLN A 64 1.05 -18.85 10.17
CA GLN A 64 0.22 -18.56 9.01
C GLN A 64 -0.05 -17.05 8.87
N ALA A 65 -0.29 -16.34 9.98
CA ALA A 65 -0.52 -14.88 9.94
C ALA A 65 0.72 -14.14 9.42
N ALA A 66 1.93 -14.55 9.83
CA ALA A 66 3.17 -13.97 9.33
C ALA A 66 3.33 -14.20 7.82
N GLN A 67 3.01 -15.42 7.35
CA GLN A 67 3.02 -15.75 5.92
C GLN A 67 1.99 -14.92 5.14
N LEU A 68 0.77 -14.76 5.67
CA LEU A 68 -0.30 -13.95 5.06
C LEU A 68 0.14 -12.49 4.92
N LEU A 69 0.80 -11.94 5.94
CA LEU A 69 1.33 -10.58 5.93
C LEU A 69 2.61 -10.40 5.10
N GLY A 70 3.22 -11.49 4.62
CA GLY A 70 4.47 -11.44 3.86
C GLY A 70 5.69 -11.02 4.69
N ILE A 71 5.66 -11.22 6.01
CA ILE A 71 6.75 -10.88 6.93
C ILE A 71 7.30 -12.12 7.61
N SER A 72 8.52 -12.01 8.16
CA SER A 72 9.07 -13.11 8.95
C SER A 72 8.27 -13.31 10.26
N PHE A 73 8.21 -14.55 10.75
CA PHE A 73 7.60 -14.86 12.05
C PHE A 73 8.21 -14.03 13.20
N ARG A 74 9.53 -13.79 13.12
CA ARG A 74 10.25 -12.96 14.09
C ARG A 74 9.77 -11.52 14.09
N GLN A 75 9.58 -10.91 12.91
CA GLN A 75 9.01 -9.56 12.78
C GLN A 75 7.59 -9.50 13.36
N LEU A 76 6.72 -10.46 13.01
CA LEU A 76 5.37 -10.53 13.56
C LEU A 76 5.40 -10.55 15.09
N ARG A 77 6.25 -11.40 15.68
CA ARG A 77 6.38 -11.49 17.14
C ARG A 77 6.79 -10.16 17.76
N TYR A 78 7.76 -9.45 17.20
CA TYR A 78 8.17 -8.14 17.70
C TYR A 78 7.06 -7.11 17.60
N GLN A 79 6.32 -7.08 16.49
CA GLN A 79 5.20 -6.14 16.35
C GLN A 79 4.07 -6.44 17.33
N MET A 80 3.75 -7.71 17.56
CA MET A 80 2.76 -8.09 18.58
C MET A 80 3.19 -7.66 19.99
N GLN A 81 4.48 -7.80 20.33
CA GLN A 81 5.03 -7.33 21.60
C GLN A 81 4.98 -5.80 21.73
N LYS A 82 5.39 -5.08 20.68
CA LYS A 82 5.40 -3.61 20.66
C LYS A 82 4.00 -3.02 20.78
N LEU A 83 3.00 -3.66 20.15
CA LEU A 83 1.62 -3.18 20.09
C LEU A 83 0.72 -3.77 21.19
N ASN A 84 1.30 -4.52 22.14
CA ASN A 84 0.59 -5.23 23.20
C ASN A 84 -0.60 -6.07 22.68
N ILE A 85 -0.40 -6.77 21.56
CA ILE A 85 -1.40 -7.67 20.98
C ILE A 85 -1.28 -9.02 21.69
N GLN A 86 -2.29 -9.37 22.47
CA GLN A 86 -2.41 -10.67 23.13
C GLN A 86 -3.29 -11.59 22.30
N GLU A 87 -2.96 -12.87 22.27
CA GLU A 87 -3.86 -13.91 21.75
C GLU A 87 -5.08 -13.98 22.66
N PRO A 88 -6.30 -14.16 22.12
CA PRO A 88 -7.45 -14.44 22.95
C PRO A 88 -7.14 -15.72 23.73
N GLU A 89 -7.24 -15.66 25.06
CA GLU A 89 -7.27 -16.87 25.90
C GLU A 89 -8.37 -17.78 25.34
N ALA A 90 -7.97 -18.99 24.94
CA ALA A 90 -8.88 -20.07 24.57
C ALA A 90 -9.31 -20.83 25.83
#